data_AF-A0A9E5GGQ1-F1
#
_entry.id   AF-A0A9E5GGQ1-F1
#
_cell.length_a   1.000
_cell.length_b   1.000
_cell.length_c   1.000
_cell.angle_alpha   90.00
_cell.angle_beta   90.00
_cell.angle_gamma   90.00
#
_symmetry.space_group_name_H-M   'P 1'
#
loop_
_entity.id
_entity.type
_entity.pdbx_description
1 polymer ?
#
loop_
_entity_poly.entity_id
_entity_poly.type
_entity_poly.pdbx_seq_one_letter_code
_entity_poly.pdbx_strand_id
1 'polypeptide(L)'
;MQDTFMKKHLNTSAVLGTLIAVLGIYMMFQGESFTKVFVSILGVVLVFSGAHTLFGMGTFDLGHRNKIALLIKSLLSIVIGLIAIIVPFATAVTSWNVLLYVLGAELLISAFISLVEAMLLRKGAASVSSLVSEGMFSLVIAVLLFAFPRQIGEMLLKLVGVVLIASGIGIVVWSVRIKKLTRQFNNAPAIEVTAEVVDEPGSGSDKS
;
A
#
# COMPACT_ATOMS: atom_id res chain seq x y z
N MET A 1 17.73 30.68 -4.85
CA MET A 1 16.28 30.34 -4.96
C MET A 1 15.95 28.87 -4.68
N GLN A 2 16.84 27.90 -4.95
CA GLN A 2 16.60 26.47 -4.68
C GLN A 2 16.47 26.10 -3.19
N ASP A 3 17.21 26.78 -2.28
CA ASP A 3 17.15 26.49 -0.83
C ASP A 3 15.78 26.70 -0.20
N THR A 4 15.00 27.68 -0.70
CA THR A 4 13.65 27.97 -0.19
C THR A 4 12.65 26.89 -0.61
N PHE A 5 12.76 26.38 -1.84
CA PHE A 5 11.92 25.28 -2.33
C PHE A 5 12.17 23.99 -1.55
N MET A 6 13.44 23.60 -1.36
CA MET A 6 13.80 22.38 -0.64
C MET A 6 13.36 22.41 0.83
N LYS A 7 13.55 23.55 1.52
CA LYS A 7 13.07 23.72 2.91
C LYS A 7 11.54 23.62 3.00
N LYS A 8 10.81 24.16 2.02
CA LYS A 8 9.34 24.10 1.98
C LYS A 8 8.86 22.66 1.80
N HIS A 9 9.39 21.91 0.84
CA HIS A 9 9.02 20.50 0.62
C HIS A 9 9.37 19.59 1.82
N LEU A 10 10.50 19.84 2.48
CA LEU A 10 10.90 19.10 3.68
C LEU A 10 10.09 19.46 4.93
N ASN A 11 9.50 20.66 4.99
CA ASN A 11 8.52 21.00 6.03
C ASN A 11 7.15 20.37 5.72
N THR A 12 6.69 20.43 4.47
CA THR A 12 5.40 19.83 4.08
C THR A 12 5.38 18.32 4.30
N SER A 13 6.46 17.61 3.95
CA SER A 13 6.57 16.17 4.19
C SER A 13 6.57 15.82 5.69
N ALA A 14 7.23 16.60 6.53
CA ALA A 14 7.22 16.41 7.99
C ALA A 14 5.82 16.66 8.59
N VAL A 15 5.10 17.68 8.10
CA VAL A 15 3.71 17.95 8.51
C VAL A 15 2.80 16.80 8.07
N LEU A 16 2.91 16.33 6.82
CA LEU A 16 2.16 15.17 6.33
C LEU A 16 2.45 13.91 7.15
N GLY A 17 3.72 13.61 7.43
CA GLY A 17 4.10 12.46 8.26
C GLY A 17 3.51 12.55 9.68
N THR A 18 3.50 13.75 10.26
CA THR A 18 2.88 13.98 11.57
C THR A 18 1.36 13.79 11.52
N LEU A 19 0.69 14.30 10.49
CA LEU A 19 -0.75 14.10 10.29
C LEU A 19 -1.09 12.62 10.11
N ILE A 20 -0.29 11.88 9.35
CA ILE A 20 -0.46 10.43 9.16
C ILE A 20 -0.30 9.69 10.50
N ALA A 21 0.69 10.06 11.32
CA ALA A 21 0.87 9.45 12.64
C ALA A 21 -0.29 9.76 13.59
N VAL A 22 -0.76 11.01 13.64
CA VAL A 22 -1.94 11.40 14.43
C VAL A 22 -3.19 10.68 13.94
N LEU A 23 -3.36 10.51 12.63
CA LEU A 23 -4.47 9.75 12.05
C LEU A 23 -4.40 8.27 12.44
N GLY A 24 -3.21 7.66 12.46
CA GLY A 24 -3.02 6.30 12.95
C GLY A 24 -3.34 6.14 14.45
N ILE A 25 -2.97 7.12 15.28
CA ILE A 25 -3.36 7.15 16.71
C ILE A 25 -4.88 7.31 16.81
N TYR A 26 -5.47 8.27 16.09
CA TYR A 26 -6.91 8.51 16.12
C TYR A 26 -7.72 7.26 15.72
N MET A 27 -7.28 6.57 14.68
CA MET A 27 -7.84 5.29 14.22
C MET A 27 -7.81 4.20 15.31
N MET A 28 -6.79 4.20 16.16
CA MET A 28 -6.65 3.23 17.25
C MET A 28 -7.61 3.50 18.43
N PHE A 29 -8.06 4.76 18.62
CA PHE A 29 -8.83 5.18 19.80
C PHE A 29 -10.29 5.60 19.53
N GLN A 30 -10.65 6.09 18.34
CA GLN A 30 -12.02 6.50 18.00
C GLN A 30 -12.61 5.65 16.87
N GLY A 31 -13.26 4.54 17.27
CA GLY A 31 -13.63 3.45 16.36
C GLY A 31 -14.77 3.74 15.39
N GLU A 32 -15.87 4.37 15.79
CA GLU A 32 -17.11 4.25 15.01
C GLU A 32 -17.11 5.03 13.68
N SER A 33 -16.79 6.32 13.70
CA SER A 33 -16.80 7.15 12.48
C SER A 33 -15.66 6.79 11.53
N PHE A 34 -14.48 6.49 12.07
CA PHE A 34 -13.33 6.10 11.27
C PHE A 34 -13.55 4.75 10.60
N THR A 35 -14.19 3.82 11.30
CA THR A 35 -14.52 2.50 10.75
C THR A 35 -15.33 2.62 9.47
N LYS A 36 -16.35 3.49 9.42
CA LYS A 36 -17.15 3.69 8.20
C LYS A 36 -16.30 4.12 7.01
N VAL A 37 -15.44 5.12 7.20
CA VAL A 37 -14.55 5.62 6.14
C VAL A 37 -13.55 4.55 5.71
N PHE A 38 -12.96 3.84 6.65
CA PHE A 38 -12.01 2.77 6.38
C PHE A 38 -12.64 1.62 5.59
N VAL A 39 -13.84 1.20 5.98
CA VAL A 39 -14.65 0.19 5.27
C VAL A 39 -14.89 0.62 3.82
N SER A 40 -15.25 1.87 3.60
CA SER A 40 -15.49 2.38 2.24
C SER A 40 -14.20 2.41 1.40
N ILE A 41 -13.06 2.79 1.97
CA ILE A 41 -11.77 2.75 1.28
C ILE A 41 -11.42 1.31 0.87
N LEU A 42 -11.60 0.34 1.77
CA LEU A 42 -11.39 -1.07 1.44
C LEU A 42 -12.35 -1.56 0.35
N GLY A 43 -13.61 -1.13 0.39
CA GLY A 43 -14.58 -1.41 -0.67
C GLY A 43 -14.11 -0.90 -2.04
N VAL A 44 -13.55 0.31 -2.10
CA VAL A 44 -12.96 0.86 -3.34
C VAL A 44 -11.79 0.00 -3.83
N VAL A 45 -10.92 -0.46 -2.92
CA VAL A 45 -9.81 -1.35 -3.28
C VAL A 45 -10.33 -2.68 -3.85
N LEU A 46 -11.39 -3.26 -3.30
CA LEU A 46 -12.00 -4.49 -3.81
C LEU A 46 -12.64 -4.31 -5.18
N VAL A 47 -13.31 -3.17 -5.42
CA VAL A 47 -13.84 -2.83 -6.75
C VAL A 47 -12.69 -2.71 -7.75
N PHE A 48 -11.62 -2.01 -7.38
CA PHE A 48 -10.46 -1.82 -8.25
C PHE A 48 -9.74 -3.14 -8.54
N SER A 49 -9.54 -3.99 -7.54
CA SER A 49 -8.96 -5.33 -7.67
C SER A 49 -9.80 -6.22 -8.61
N GLY A 50 -11.12 -6.24 -8.42
CA GLY A 50 -12.03 -6.98 -9.28
C GLY A 50 -11.99 -6.46 -10.72
N ALA A 51 -12.02 -5.15 -10.92
CA ALA A 51 -11.89 -4.54 -12.24
C ALA A 51 -10.55 -4.86 -12.91
N HIS A 52 -9.43 -4.73 -12.19
CA HIS A 52 -8.11 -5.06 -12.69
C HIS A 52 -8.01 -6.54 -13.11
N THR A 53 -8.56 -7.45 -12.31
CA THR A 53 -8.60 -8.89 -12.62
C THR A 53 -9.48 -9.17 -13.85
N LEU A 54 -10.60 -8.48 -13.99
CA LEU A 54 -11.51 -8.60 -15.13
C LEU A 54 -10.84 -8.15 -16.44
N PHE A 55 -10.20 -6.99 -16.44
CA PHE A 55 -9.50 -6.46 -17.63
C PHE A 55 -8.23 -7.22 -17.97
N GLY A 56 -7.48 -7.70 -16.95
CA GLY A 56 -6.28 -8.50 -17.15
C GLY A 56 -6.52 -9.91 -17.69
N MET A 57 -7.76 -10.41 -17.65
CA MET A 57 -8.05 -11.79 -18.06
C MET A 57 -7.86 -12.05 -19.56
N GLY A 58 -7.88 -10.99 -20.38
CA GLY A 58 -7.62 -11.07 -21.82
C GLY A 58 -6.14 -11.29 -22.16
N THR A 59 -5.21 -11.02 -21.25
CA THR A 59 -3.76 -11.14 -21.50
C THR A 59 -3.14 -12.44 -21.00
N PHE A 60 -3.84 -13.22 -20.17
CA PHE A 60 -3.35 -14.51 -19.69
C PHE A 60 -3.88 -15.67 -20.55
N ASP A 61 -2.98 -16.54 -21.03
CA ASP A 61 -3.32 -17.76 -21.76
C ASP A 61 -3.80 -18.87 -20.81
N LEU A 62 -4.97 -18.62 -20.25
CA LEU A 62 -5.60 -19.49 -19.27
C LEU A 62 -6.64 -20.39 -19.95
N GLY A 63 -6.66 -21.67 -19.55
CA GLY A 63 -7.68 -22.61 -20.01
C GLY A 63 -9.10 -22.14 -19.70
N HIS A 64 -10.08 -22.57 -20.50
CA HIS A 64 -11.48 -22.08 -20.46
C HIS A 64 -12.12 -22.14 -19.06
N ARG A 65 -11.80 -23.16 -18.26
CA ARG A 65 -12.27 -23.32 -16.88
C ARG A 65 -11.68 -22.30 -15.90
N ASN A 66 -10.41 -21.94 -16.09
CA ASN A 66 -9.73 -20.96 -15.25
C ASN A 66 -10.23 -19.55 -15.53
N LYS A 67 -10.51 -19.24 -16.80
CA LYS A 67 -11.15 -17.98 -17.21
C LYS A 67 -12.51 -17.81 -16.52
N ILE A 68 -13.36 -18.83 -16.50
CA ILE A 68 -14.66 -18.76 -15.81
C ILE A 68 -14.50 -18.52 -14.29
N ALA A 69 -13.56 -19.22 -13.64
CA ALA A 69 -13.30 -19.05 -12.21
C ALA A 69 -12.86 -17.62 -11.86
N LEU A 70 -11.95 -17.06 -12.66
CA LEU A 70 -11.50 -15.67 -12.49
C LEU A 70 -12.61 -14.66 -12.80
N LEU A 71 -13.47 -14.91 -13.80
CA LEU A 71 -14.61 -14.05 -14.10
C LEU A 71 -15.54 -13.96 -12.89
N ILE A 72 -15.90 -15.11 -12.32
CA ILE A 72 -16.72 -15.19 -11.11
C ILE A 72 -16.05 -14.42 -9.96
N LYS A 73 -14.74 -14.63 -9.73
CA LYS A 73 -13.97 -13.90 -8.71
C LYS A 73 -14.07 -12.39 -8.89
N SER A 74 -13.84 -11.92 -10.10
CA SER A 74 -13.77 -10.50 -10.43
C SER A 74 -15.13 -9.82 -10.24
N LEU A 75 -16.21 -10.47 -10.68
CA LEU A 75 -17.57 -9.96 -10.54
C LEU A 75 -17.99 -9.93 -9.07
N LEU A 76 -17.70 -11.00 -8.31
CA LEU A 76 -17.98 -11.03 -6.88
C LEU A 76 -17.19 -9.96 -6.13
N SER A 77 -15.90 -9.78 -6.40
CA SER A 77 -15.08 -8.74 -5.79
C SER A 77 -15.65 -7.34 -6.03
N ILE A 78 -16.17 -7.07 -7.24
CA ILE A 78 -16.83 -5.79 -7.56
C ILE A 78 -18.12 -5.62 -6.75
N VAL A 79 -19.00 -6.63 -6.75
CA VAL A 79 -20.29 -6.56 -6.02
C VAL A 79 -20.05 -6.39 -4.52
N ILE A 80 -19.16 -7.19 -3.96
CA ILE A 80 -18.70 -7.14 -2.56
C ILE A 80 -18.12 -5.76 -2.22
N GLY A 81 -17.26 -5.21 -3.08
CA GLY A 81 -16.69 -3.88 -2.92
C GLY A 81 -17.74 -2.76 -2.95
N LEU A 82 -18.73 -2.84 -3.84
CA LEU A 82 -19.84 -1.87 -3.89
C LEU A 82 -20.70 -1.93 -2.63
N ILE A 83 -21.00 -3.14 -2.12
CA ILE A 83 -21.72 -3.31 -0.86
C ILE A 83 -20.93 -2.67 0.29
N ALA A 84 -19.61 -2.89 0.36
CA ALA A 84 -18.75 -2.27 1.37
C ALA A 84 -18.72 -0.73 1.27
N ILE A 85 -18.89 -0.15 0.09
CA ILE A 85 -18.97 1.31 -0.08
C ILE A 85 -20.33 1.84 0.39
N ILE A 86 -21.44 1.21 -0.01
CA ILE A 86 -22.79 1.75 0.15
C ILE A 86 -23.31 1.54 1.59
N VAL A 87 -23.13 0.35 2.15
CA VAL A 87 -23.75 -0.03 3.44
C VAL A 87 -23.35 0.87 4.62
N PRO A 88 -22.09 1.31 4.77
CA PRO A 88 -21.69 2.20 5.87
C PRO A 88 -22.41 3.54 5.91
N PHE A 89 -22.89 4.02 4.76
CA PHE A 89 -23.62 5.28 4.65
C PHE A 89 -25.14 5.09 4.61
N ALA A 90 -25.61 3.93 4.13
CA ALA A 90 -27.04 3.64 3.99
C ALA A 90 -27.71 3.16 5.29
N THR A 91 -26.94 2.64 6.25
CA THR A 91 -27.50 2.07 7.49
C THR A 91 -26.90 2.72 8.74
N ALA A 92 -27.76 3.00 9.73
CA ALA A 92 -27.33 3.43 11.07
C ALA A 92 -26.78 2.26 11.91
N VAL A 93 -26.93 1.03 11.42
CA VAL A 93 -26.45 -0.21 12.05
C VAL A 93 -24.94 -0.36 11.81
N THR A 94 -24.28 -1.08 12.72
CA THR A 94 -22.83 -1.32 12.79
C THR A 94 -22.23 -1.73 11.44
N SER A 95 -21.79 -0.72 10.67
CA SER A 95 -21.21 -0.83 9.32
C SER A 95 -19.99 -1.75 9.24
N TRP A 96 -19.35 -1.96 10.39
CA TRP A 96 -18.17 -2.79 10.56
C TRP A 96 -18.40 -4.29 10.33
N ASN A 97 -19.46 -4.84 10.92
CA ASN A 97 -19.69 -6.29 10.85
C ASN A 97 -20.00 -6.72 9.42
N VAL A 98 -20.71 -5.86 8.67
CA VAL A 98 -21.00 -6.10 7.26
C VAL A 98 -19.71 -6.17 6.46
N LEU A 99 -18.75 -5.27 6.66
CA LEU A 99 -17.44 -5.34 6.00
C LEU A 99 -16.75 -6.68 6.28
N LEU A 100 -16.70 -7.10 7.54
CA LEU A 100 -15.95 -8.29 7.92
C LEU A 100 -16.55 -9.56 7.33
N TYR A 101 -17.88 -9.62 7.22
CA TYR A 101 -18.56 -10.70 6.49
C TYR A 101 -18.32 -10.63 4.98
N VAL A 102 -18.29 -9.43 4.42
CA VAL A 102 -17.98 -9.18 3.01
C VAL A 102 -16.54 -9.59 2.68
N LEU A 103 -15.56 -9.24 3.52
CA LEU A 103 -14.17 -9.70 3.43
C LEU A 103 -14.05 -11.21 3.65
N GLY A 104 -14.77 -11.76 4.64
CA GLY A 104 -14.81 -13.20 4.87
C GLY A 104 -15.34 -13.97 3.64
N ALA A 105 -16.38 -13.45 2.98
CA ALA A 105 -16.93 -14.03 1.77
C ALA A 105 -15.93 -13.97 0.60
N GLU A 106 -15.24 -12.84 0.43
CA GLU A 106 -14.20 -12.68 -0.60
C GLU A 106 -13.05 -13.66 -0.40
N LEU A 107 -12.57 -13.81 0.85
CA LEU A 107 -11.52 -14.77 1.19
C LEU A 107 -11.96 -16.22 1.02
N LEU A 108 -13.23 -16.56 1.31
CA LEU A 108 -13.76 -17.91 1.01
C LEU A 108 -13.72 -18.21 -0.49
N ILE A 109 -14.11 -17.25 -1.31
CA ILE A 109 -14.11 -17.41 -2.77
C ILE A 109 -12.67 -17.52 -3.29
N SER A 110 -11.78 -16.66 -2.78
CA SER A 110 -10.35 -16.71 -3.11
C SER A 110 -9.74 -18.07 -2.73
N ALA A 111 -10.07 -18.58 -1.53
CA ALA A 111 -9.65 -19.90 -1.08
C ALA A 111 -10.14 -21.01 -2.01
N PHE A 112 -11.42 -20.98 -2.38
CA PHE A 112 -12.01 -21.97 -3.27
C PHE A 112 -11.31 -21.98 -4.64
N ILE A 113 -11.08 -20.80 -5.23
CA ILE A 113 -10.45 -20.67 -6.54
C ILE A 113 -9.00 -21.15 -6.47
N SER A 114 -8.21 -20.69 -5.50
CA SER A 114 -6.80 -21.06 -5.36
C SER A 114 -6.62 -22.58 -5.16
N LEU A 115 -7.53 -23.22 -4.41
CA LEU A 115 -7.52 -24.68 -4.25
C LEU A 115 -7.94 -25.43 -5.53
N VAL A 116 -8.92 -24.92 -6.29
CA VAL A 116 -9.29 -25.50 -7.59
C VAL A 116 -8.15 -25.38 -8.58
N GLU A 117 -7.49 -24.23 -8.64
CA GLU A 117 -6.32 -24.00 -9.48
C GLU A 117 -5.17 -24.94 -9.11
N ALA A 118 -4.89 -25.11 -7.81
CA ALA A 118 -3.91 -26.07 -7.33
C ALA A 118 -4.20 -27.50 -7.78
N MET A 119 -5.47 -27.94 -7.75
CA MET A 119 -5.88 -29.27 -8.22
C MET A 119 -5.69 -29.44 -9.73
N LEU A 120 -5.97 -28.40 -10.52
CA LEU A 120 -5.79 -28.41 -11.97
C LEU A 120 -4.31 -28.40 -12.37
N LEU A 121 -3.49 -27.62 -11.66
CA LEU A 121 -2.05 -27.48 -11.87
C LEU A 121 -1.23 -28.65 -11.30
N ARG A 122 -1.82 -29.50 -10.46
CA ARG A 122 -1.21 -30.77 -9.99
C ARG A 122 -0.77 -31.70 -11.13
N LYS A 123 -1.32 -31.53 -12.33
CA LYS A 123 -0.94 -32.27 -13.54
C LYS A 123 0.18 -31.61 -14.36
N GLY A 124 0.66 -30.42 -13.97
CA GLY A 124 1.72 -29.67 -14.64
C GLY A 124 2.97 -29.47 -13.76
N ALA A 125 4.03 -28.88 -14.33
CA ALA A 125 5.33 -28.68 -13.67
C ALA A 125 5.40 -27.45 -12.75
N ALA A 126 4.30 -26.73 -12.55
CA ALA A 126 4.26 -25.52 -11.72
C ALA A 126 4.18 -25.85 -10.22
N SER A 127 4.76 -24.99 -9.38
CA SER A 127 4.76 -25.21 -7.92
C SER A 127 3.36 -25.02 -7.32
N VAL A 128 2.63 -26.12 -7.19
CA VAL A 128 1.29 -26.19 -6.59
C VAL A 128 1.28 -25.73 -5.12
N SER A 129 2.42 -25.84 -4.42
CA SER A 129 2.57 -25.50 -3.01
C SER A 129 2.14 -24.07 -2.69
N SER A 130 2.48 -23.09 -3.55
CA SER A 130 2.13 -21.68 -3.33
C SER A 130 0.62 -21.47 -3.31
N LEU A 131 -0.08 -22.04 -4.30
CA LEU A 131 -1.54 -21.93 -4.43
C LEU A 131 -2.26 -22.63 -3.27
N VAL A 132 -1.81 -23.82 -2.87
CA VAL A 132 -2.41 -24.51 -1.71
C VAL A 132 -2.21 -23.68 -0.44
N SER A 133 -1.02 -23.10 -0.24
CA SER A 133 -0.75 -22.27 0.95
C SER A 133 -1.59 -21.01 0.98
N GLU A 134 -1.79 -20.34 -0.16
CA GLU A 134 -2.64 -19.17 -0.29
C GLU A 134 -4.12 -19.51 -0.05
N GLY A 135 -4.59 -20.61 -0.65
CA GLY A 135 -5.96 -21.06 -0.48
C GLY A 135 -6.28 -21.47 0.96
N MET A 136 -5.37 -22.18 1.62
CA MET A 136 -5.51 -22.53 3.04
C MET A 136 -5.44 -21.32 3.97
N PHE A 137 -4.53 -20.40 3.71
CA PHE A 137 -4.45 -19.17 4.46
C PHE A 137 -5.74 -18.35 4.36
N SER A 138 -6.23 -18.12 3.14
CA SER A 138 -7.51 -17.41 2.93
C SER A 138 -8.68 -18.11 3.60
N LEU A 139 -8.75 -19.45 3.55
CA LEU A 139 -9.82 -20.21 4.20
C LEU A 139 -9.81 -20.01 5.72
N VAL A 140 -8.64 -20.11 6.35
CA VAL A 140 -8.50 -19.92 7.80
C VAL A 140 -8.92 -18.52 8.21
N ILE A 141 -8.41 -17.49 7.52
CA ILE A 141 -8.77 -16.11 7.83
C ILE A 141 -10.27 -15.85 7.62
N ALA A 142 -10.87 -16.42 6.57
CA ALA A 142 -12.30 -16.29 6.34
C ALA A 142 -13.13 -16.91 7.48
N VAL A 143 -12.79 -18.13 7.91
CA VAL A 143 -13.46 -18.80 9.04
C VAL A 143 -13.33 -17.97 10.32
N LEU A 144 -12.15 -17.41 10.59
CA LEU A 144 -11.93 -16.54 11.75
C LEU A 144 -12.77 -15.26 11.67
N LEU A 145 -12.89 -14.63 10.49
CA LEU A 145 -13.73 -13.45 10.28
C LEU A 145 -15.22 -13.76 10.51
N PHE A 146 -15.70 -14.93 10.09
CA PHE A 146 -17.09 -15.33 10.34
C PHE A 146 -17.35 -15.69 11.81
N ALA A 147 -16.41 -16.37 12.47
CA ALA A 147 -16.55 -16.81 13.85
C ALA A 147 -16.37 -15.68 14.87
N PHE A 148 -15.41 -14.77 14.63
CA PHE A 148 -15.01 -13.72 15.56
C PHE A 148 -14.89 -12.35 14.88
N PRO A 149 -15.95 -11.84 14.23
CA PRO A 149 -15.87 -10.61 13.44
C PRO A 149 -15.39 -9.43 14.29
N ARG A 150 -15.97 -9.22 15.47
CA ARG A 150 -15.62 -8.05 16.29
C ARG A 150 -14.15 -8.04 16.72
N GLN A 151 -13.63 -9.16 17.20
CA GLN A 151 -12.24 -9.27 17.66
C GLN A 151 -11.25 -9.12 16.51
N ILE A 152 -11.50 -9.80 15.39
CA ILE A 152 -10.62 -9.72 14.21
C ILE A 152 -10.64 -8.32 13.62
N GLY A 153 -11.81 -7.71 13.53
CA GLY A 153 -11.94 -6.32 13.11
C GLY A 153 -11.12 -5.38 13.99
N GLU A 154 -11.36 -5.37 15.30
CA GLU A 154 -10.63 -4.49 16.22
C GLU A 154 -9.12 -4.70 16.13
N MET A 155 -8.67 -5.95 15.92
CA MET A 155 -7.26 -6.27 15.71
C MET A 155 -6.73 -5.70 14.38
N LEU A 156 -7.48 -5.82 13.28
CA LEU A 156 -7.14 -5.24 11.98
C LEU A 156 -7.02 -3.72 12.06
N LEU A 157 -7.97 -3.05 12.73
CA LEU A 157 -7.96 -1.60 12.89
C LEU A 157 -6.72 -1.14 13.67
N LYS A 158 -6.36 -1.86 14.74
CA LYS A 158 -5.12 -1.60 15.51
C LYS A 158 -3.87 -1.85 14.69
N LEU A 159 -3.81 -2.94 13.92
CA LEU A 159 -2.67 -3.24 13.06
C LEU A 159 -2.44 -2.16 12.02
N VAL A 160 -3.49 -1.72 11.33
CA VAL A 160 -3.39 -0.63 10.34
C VAL A 160 -3.01 0.68 11.04
N GLY A 161 -3.59 0.99 12.19
CA GLY A 161 -3.20 2.15 13.00
C GLY A 161 -1.70 2.15 13.34
N VAL A 162 -1.16 1.00 13.77
CA VAL A 162 0.27 0.83 14.05
C VAL A 162 1.13 1.05 12.80
N VAL A 163 0.71 0.50 11.64
CA VAL A 163 1.43 0.71 10.37
C VAL A 163 1.42 2.18 9.96
N LEU A 164 0.30 2.89 10.11
CA LEU A 164 0.20 4.31 9.83
C LEU A 164 1.08 5.14 10.78
N ILE A 165 1.11 4.81 12.06
CA ILE A 165 2.00 5.46 13.03
C ILE A 165 3.46 5.24 12.64
N ALA A 166 3.86 4.00 12.36
CA ALA A 166 5.23 3.66 11.96
C ALA A 166 5.64 4.39 10.66
N SER A 167 4.74 4.43 9.67
CA SER A 167 4.94 5.14 8.41
C SER A 167 5.07 6.66 8.62
N GLY A 168 4.17 7.25 9.40
CA GLY A 168 4.19 8.68 9.72
C GLY A 168 5.46 9.10 10.47
N ILE A 169 5.87 8.32 11.48
CA ILE A 169 7.15 8.51 12.18
C ILE A 169 8.32 8.36 11.22
N GLY A 170 8.31 7.34 10.35
CA GLY A 170 9.35 7.11 9.34
C GLY A 170 9.54 8.31 8.43
N ILE A 171 8.45 8.88 7.91
CA ILE A 171 8.47 10.10 7.08
C ILE A 171 9.06 11.28 7.84
N VAL A 172 8.64 11.50 9.09
CA VAL A 172 9.16 12.60 9.93
C VAL A 172 10.66 12.45 10.17
N VAL A 173 11.10 11.25 10.56
CA VAL A 173 12.52 10.95 10.80
C VAL A 173 13.33 11.16 9.53
N TRP A 174 12.83 10.70 8.38
CA TRP A 174 13.49 10.86 7.09
C TRP A 174 13.61 12.33 6.69
N SER A 175 12.54 13.12 6.84
CA SER A 175 12.56 14.56 6.56
C SER A 175 13.55 15.32 7.46
N VAL A 176 13.71 14.93 8.73
CA VAL A 176 14.72 15.52 9.63
C VAL A 176 16.14 15.10 9.26
N ARG A 177 16.35 13.83 8.89
CA ARG A 177 17.65 13.33 8.44
C ARG A 177 18.12 14.06 7.18
N ILE A 178 17.26 14.19 6.16
CA ILE A 178 17.59 14.93 4.94
C ILE A 178 17.94 16.39 5.25
N LYS A 179 17.18 17.07 6.10
CA LYS A 179 17.50 18.46 6.51
C LYS A 179 18.89 18.57 7.14
N LYS A 180 19.30 17.59 7.94
CA LYS A 180 20.65 17.56 8.55
C LYS A 180 21.73 17.37 7.49
N LEU A 181 21.55 16.44 6.55
CA LEU A 181 22.51 16.22 5.46
C LEU A 181 22.64 17.47 4.58
N THR A 182 21.53 18.07 4.13
CA THR A 182 21.57 19.29 3.32
C THR A 182 22.28 20.45 4.03
N ARG A 183 22.11 20.60 5.35
CA ARG A 183 22.84 21.61 6.14
C ARG A 183 24.34 21.33 6.21
N GLN A 184 24.77 20.08 6.28
CA GLN A 184 26.18 19.72 6.31
C GLN A 184 26.87 19.96 4.96
N PHE A 185 26.19 19.68 3.85
CA PHE A 185 26.73 19.99 2.52
C PHE A 185 26.80 21.50 2.25
N ASN A 186 25.77 22.27 2.62
CA ASN A 186 25.78 23.72 2.40
C ASN A 186 26.74 24.49 3.33
N ASN A 187 27.11 23.91 4.48
CA ASN A 187 28.05 24.52 5.43
C ASN A 187 29.46 23.93 5.33
N ALA A 188 29.73 23.04 4.37
CA ALA A 188 31.09 22.61 4.08
C ALA A 188 31.88 23.83 3.60
N PRO A 189 33.06 24.13 4.18
CA PRO A 189 33.85 25.28 3.75
C PRO A 189 34.11 25.13 2.26
N ALA A 190 33.75 26.15 1.49
CA ALA A 190 34.13 26.23 0.08
C ALA A 190 35.65 26.08 0.06
N ILE A 191 36.12 24.95 -0.48
CA ILE A 191 37.54 24.81 -0.81
C ILE A 191 37.74 25.80 -1.95
N GLU A 192 38.19 27.01 -1.61
CA GLU A 192 38.75 27.93 -2.58
C GLU A 192 39.92 27.19 -3.23
N VAL A 193 39.66 26.57 -4.38
CA VAL A 193 40.72 26.16 -5.29
C VAL A 193 41.27 27.47 -5.83
N THR A 194 42.25 28.02 -5.12
CA THR A 194 43.11 29.07 -5.65
C THR A 194 43.79 28.45 -6.87
N ALA A 195 43.28 28.77 -8.06
CA ALA A 195 43.97 28.45 -9.29
C ALA A 195 45.25 29.29 -9.27
N GLU A 196 46.35 28.68 -8.85
CA GLU A 196 47.69 29.23 -9.04
C GLU A 196 47.87 29.31 -10.57
N VAL A 197 47.77 30.51 -11.11
CA VAL A 197 48.07 30.78 -12.51
C VAL A 197 49.57 30.56 -12.65
N VAL A 198 49.95 29.39 -13.16
CA VAL A 198 51.31 29.11 -13.57
C VAL A 198 51.56 29.95 -14.82
N ASP A 199 52.23 31.10 -14.64
CA ASP A 199 52.70 31.91 -15.77
C ASP A 199 53.64 31.07 -16.64
N GLU A 200 53.32 30.97 -17.93
CA GLU A 200 54.18 30.30 -18.91
C GLU A 200 55.51 31.06 -19.03
N PRO A 201 56.67 30.37 -19.03
CA PRO A 201 57.96 31.02 -19.18
C PRO A 201 58.05 31.64 -20.57
N GLY A 202 58.20 32.97 -20.60
CA GLY A 202 58.16 33.77 -21.82
C GLY A 202 59.10 33.28 -22.91
N SER A 203 58.54 33.07 -24.11
CA SER A 203 59.32 32.85 -25.32
C SER A 203 59.94 34.18 -25.77
N GLY A 204 61.10 34.51 -25.21
CA GLY A 204 62.05 35.35 -25.90
C GLY A 204 62.64 34.57 -27.07
N SER A 205 62.27 34.92 -28.30
CA SER A 205 63.11 34.62 -29.47
C SER A 205 62.92 35.68 -30.56
N ASP A 206 63.82 36.65 -30.51
CA ASP A 206 64.59 37.21 -31.62
C ASP A 206 64.41 36.62 -33.03
N LYS A 207 64.65 37.52 -34.01
CA LYS A 207 64.96 37.37 -35.46
C LYS A 207 63.81 37.81 -36.37
N SER A 208 64.01 38.66 -37.38
CA SER A 208 65.16 39.40 -37.90
C SER A 208 64.65 40.51 -38.82
#